data_AF-A0A519D9J9-F1
#
_entry.id   AF-A0A519D9J9-F1
#
_cell.length_a   1.000
_cell.length_b   1.000
_cell.length_c   1.000
_cell.angle_alpha   90.00
_cell.angle_beta   90.00
_cell.angle_gamma   90.00
#
_symmetry.space_group_name_H-M   'P 1'
#
loop_
_entity.id
_entity.type
_entity.pdbx_description
1 polymer ?
#
loop_
_entity_poly.entity_id
_entity_poly.type
_entity_poly.pdbx_seq_one_letter_code
_entity_poly.pdbx_strand_id
1 'polypeptide(L)'
;SDDDGWYDTIDDLPQESTQWIDSDGDGYGDDAEGNEPDACPSIAGNSTEINFGCLDSDGDGYADADDIFENEKSQWNDTDADGYGDNPNGITPDACPTSDWKFEGKSNIDRLGCPDSDVDGISNPDSEWTIDMGADACPNTYGNSSNDRVGCYDADGDGWSNPTADWTIEDGAEKQAVEIVQQPHYQQALSLVELLLYSSLSV
;
A
#
# COMPACT_ATOMS: atom_id res chain seq x y z
N SER A 1 -21.50 32.24 32.65
CA SER A 1 -21.62 31.23 31.60
C SER A 1 -22.26 31.86 30.38
N ASP A 2 -22.10 31.17 29.27
CA ASP A 2 -22.74 31.25 27.95
C ASP A 2 -24.28 31.45 27.86
N ASP A 3 -24.97 31.75 28.96
CA ASP A 3 -26.39 32.08 29.05
C ASP A 3 -27.37 30.96 28.60
N ASP A 4 -26.99 29.68 28.77
CA ASP A 4 -27.80 28.50 28.42
C ASP A 4 -28.91 28.13 29.43
N GLY A 5 -28.85 28.70 30.64
CA GLY A 5 -29.80 28.45 31.72
C GLY A 5 -29.27 27.56 32.85
N TRP A 6 -28.04 27.08 32.74
CA TRP A 6 -27.28 26.43 33.81
C TRP A 6 -26.33 27.43 34.50
N TYR A 7 -25.98 27.15 35.76
CA TYR A 7 -25.04 28.00 36.49
C TYR A 7 -23.63 27.46 36.28
N ASP A 8 -22.65 28.33 36.03
CA ASP A 8 -21.23 28.00 35.77
C ASP A 8 -20.61 26.99 36.76
N THR A 9 -21.15 26.87 37.99
CA THR A 9 -20.63 25.96 39.03
C THR A 9 -21.11 24.51 38.93
N ILE A 10 -22.13 24.24 38.11
CA ILE A 10 -22.75 22.91 37.91
C ILE A 10 -22.92 22.58 36.42
N ASP A 11 -22.30 23.38 35.59
CA ASP A 11 -22.32 23.34 34.14
C ASP A 11 -20.93 22.85 33.75
N ASP A 12 -20.87 21.65 33.19
CA ASP A 12 -19.61 20.98 32.91
C ASP A 12 -18.91 21.62 31.68
N LEU A 13 -19.66 22.32 30.83
CA LEU A 13 -19.16 23.06 29.66
C LEU A 13 -19.58 24.54 29.68
N PRO A 14 -19.11 25.36 30.64
CA PRO A 14 -19.64 26.70 30.92
C PRO A 14 -19.36 27.79 29.87
N GLN A 15 -18.76 27.39 28.75
CA GLN A 15 -18.46 28.25 27.60
C GLN A 15 -19.16 27.76 26.33
N GLU A 16 -19.93 26.67 26.37
CA GLU A 16 -20.70 26.20 25.24
C GLU A 16 -22.21 26.16 25.53
N SER A 17 -22.94 27.15 25.01
CA SER A 17 -24.35 27.37 25.31
C SER A 17 -25.32 26.24 24.93
N THR A 18 -24.86 25.23 24.20
CA THR A 18 -25.67 24.08 23.78
C THR A 18 -25.32 22.78 24.50
N GLN A 19 -24.35 22.82 25.42
CA GLN A 19 -23.88 21.67 26.17
C GLN A 19 -23.71 22.05 27.65
N TRP A 20 -24.16 21.20 28.57
CA TRP A 20 -24.10 21.51 30.02
C TRP A 20 -23.70 20.31 30.89
N ILE A 21 -23.62 19.12 30.30
CA ILE A 21 -23.26 17.87 30.96
C ILE A 21 -22.18 17.17 30.13
N ASP A 22 -21.11 16.75 30.81
CA ASP A 22 -19.99 15.99 30.26
C ASP A 22 -19.77 14.79 31.18
N SER A 23 -20.41 13.66 30.85
CA SER A 23 -20.52 12.54 31.78
C SER A 23 -19.19 11.82 32.03
N ASP A 24 -18.26 11.85 31.09
CA ASP A 24 -16.96 11.18 31.19
C ASP A 24 -15.75 12.13 31.27
N GLY A 25 -15.97 13.43 31.09
CA GLY A 25 -15.02 14.50 31.36
C GLY A 25 -14.02 14.73 30.23
N ASP A 26 -14.39 14.43 28.99
CA ASP A 26 -13.50 14.54 27.83
C ASP A 26 -13.57 15.87 27.08
N GLY A 27 -14.55 16.71 27.44
CA GLY A 27 -14.77 18.03 26.87
C GLY A 27 -15.82 18.10 25.76
N TYR A 28 -16.47 16.98 25.43
CA TYR A 28 -17.67 16.93 24.59
C TYR A 28 -18.92 16.70 25.45
N GLY A 29 -20.02 17.38 25.11
CA GLY A 29 -21.23 17.31 25.94
C GLY A 29 -22.23 16.25 25.49
N ASP A 30 -22.96 15.66 26.45
CA ASP A 30 -23.87 14.54 26.17
C ASP A 30 -25.18 14.95 25.45
N ASP A 31 -25.49 16.25 25.32
CA ASP A 31 -26.73 16.66 24.67
C ASP A 31 -26.63 16.46 23.16
N ALA A 32 -27.32 15.44 22.65
CA ALA A 32 -27.38 15.10 21.24
C ALA A 32 -27.99 16.21 20.34
N GLU A 33 -28.69 17.20 20.90
CA GLU A 33 -29.18 18.38 20.17
C GLU A 33 -28.17 19.54 20.18
N GLY A 34 -27.09 19.44 20.95
CA GLY A 34 -26.03 20.42 21.04
C GLY A 34 -25.00 20.35 19.91
N ASN A 35 -24.05 21.27 19.92
CA ASN A 35 -22.92 21.30 19.02
C ASN A 35 -21.93 20.18 19.40
N GLU A 36 -21.36 19.53 18.38
CA GLU A 36 -20.33 18.48 18.52
C GLU A 36 -20.64 17.52 19.68
N PRO A 37 -21.86 16.93 19.72
CA PRO A 37 -22.29 16.14 20.85
C PRO A 37 -21.42 14.90 20.98
N ASP A 38 -21.14 14.51 22.22
CA ASP A 38 -20.39 13.30 22.51
C ASP A 38 -21.16 12.08 21.98
N ALA A 39 -20.55 11.38 21.03
CA ALA A 39 -21.08 10.15 20.46
C ALA A 39 -20.81 8.93 21.37
N CYS A 40 -19.91 9.08 22.35
CA CYS A 40 -19.53 8.10 23.34
C CYS A 40 -19.66 8.61 24.82
N PRO A 41 -20.86 9.04 25.31
CA PRO A 41 -21.08 9.71 26.62
C PRO A 41 -20.68 9.00 27.92
N SER A 42 -20.04 7.85 27.84
CA SER A 42 -19.61 7.06 28.99
C SER A 42 -18.17 6.56 28.87
N ILE A 43 -17.48 6.95 27.80
CA ILE A 43 -16.13 6.52 27.46
C ILE A 43 -15.40 7.74 26.90
N ALA A 44 -14.65 8.40 27.77
CA ALA A 44 -13.85 9.55 27.41
C ALA A 44 -12.94 9.24 26.20
N GLY A 45 -13.01 10.07 25.18
CA GLY A 45 -12.26 9.95 23.96
C GLY A 45 -11.65 11.26 23.49
N ASN A 46 -11.19 11.27 22.25
CA ASN A 46 -10.42 12.39 21.68
C ASN A 46 -10.64 12.58 20.18
N SER A 47 -11.59 11.85 19.58
CA SER A 47 -12.01 12.07 18.19
C SER A 47 -12.53 13.51 18.00
N THR A 48 -12.24 14.10 16.83
CA THR A 48 -12.52 15.50 16.52
C THR A 48 -13.15 15.75 15.14
N GLU A 49 -13.32 14.73 14.30
CA GLU A 49 -13.85 14.89 12.93
C GLU A 49 -15.27 14.33 12.80
N ILE A 50 -15.50 13.13 13.31
CA ILE A 50 -16.80 12.45 13.36
C ILE A 50 -16.89 11.60 14.62
N ASN A 51 -18.10 11.46 15.17
CA ASN A 51 -18.32 10.80 16.45
C ASN A 51 -17.39 11.39 17.52
N PHE A 52 -17.52 12.71 17.72
CA PHE A 52 -16.80 13.49 18.73
C PHE A 52 -16.86 12.81 20.11
N GLY A 53 -15.79 12.91 20.88
CA GLY A 53 -15.69 12.28 22.21
C GLY A 53 -15.51 10.77 22.22
N CYS A 54 -15.50 10.10 21.06
CA CYS A 54 -15.11 8.70 20.99
C CYS A 54 -13.58 8.50 20.99
N LEU A 55 -13.15 7.29 21.38
CA LEU A 55 -11.74 6.89 21.38
C LEU A 55 -11.13 7.00 19.97
N ASP A 56 -10.00 7.69 19.87
CA ASP A 56 -9.18 7.85 18.66
C ASP A 56 -7.73 7.52 19.04
N SER A 57 -7.29 6.32 18.68
CA SER A 57 -6.06 5.69 19.17
C SER A 57 -4.78 6.30 18.60
N ASP A 58 -4.81 6.81 17.36
CA ASP A 58 -3.64 7.43 16.72
C ASP A 58 -3.69 8.98 16.69
N GLY A 59 -4.85 9.53 17.03
CA GLY A 59 -5.10 10.94 17.24
C GLY A 59 -5.28 11.73 15.95
N ASP A 60 -5.62 11.11 14.83
CA ASP A 60 -5.82 11.81 13.55
C ASP A 60 -7.12 12.60 13.46
N GLY A 61 -8.01 12.39 14.43
CA GLY A 61 -9.30 13.04 14.55
C GLY A 61 -10.48 12.13 14.23
N TYR A 62 -10.27 10.94 13.67
CA TYR A 62 -11.31 9.95 13.42
C TYR A 62 -11.38 8.94 14.57
N ALA A 63 -12.59 8.61 15.03
CA ALA A 63 -12.76 7.60 16.06
C ALA A 63 -12.36 6.21 15.54
N ASP A 64 -11.81 5.34 16.41
CA ASP A 64 -11.39 3.96 16.08
C ASP A 64 -12.50 3.15 15.37
N ALA A 65 -13.77 3.47 15.65
CA ALA A 65 -14.91 2.79 15.04
C ALA A 65 -15.16 3.17 13.56
N ASP A 66 -14.66 4.32 13.13
CA ASP A 66 -14.80 4.87 11.78
C ASP A 66 -13.47 4.95 11.02
N ASP A 67 -12.36 4.72 11.71
CA ASP A 67 -11.01 4.70 11.18
C ASP A 67 -10.60 3.27 10.79
N ILE A 68 -10.38 3.03 9.49
CA ILE A 68 -9.93 1.73 8.98
C ILE A 68 -8.46 1.45 9.33
N PHE A 69 -7.69 2.50 9.62
CA PHE A 69 -6.27 2.47 9.93
C PHE A 69 -5.97 2.99 11.35
N GLU A 70 -6.62 2.43 12.37
CA GLU A 70 -6.57 2.77 13.82
C GLU A 70 -5.17 3.05 14.47
N ASN A 71 -4.07 2.80 13.76
CA ASN A 71 -2.70 2.98 14.24
C ASN A 71 -1.81 3.80 13.28
N GLU A 72 -2.38 4.41 12.23
CA GLU A 72 -1.65 5.17 11.21
C GLU A 72 -2.34 6.52 10.97
N LYS A 73 -1.95 7.50 11.79
CA LYS A 73 -2.50 8.86 11.86
C LYS A 73 -2.65 9.63 10.54
N SER A 74 -2.01 9.16 9.48
CA SER A 74 -2.05 9.81 8.19
C SER A 74 -3.09 9.20 7.24
N GLN A 75 -3.80 8.15 7.64
CA GLN A 75 -4.83 7.45 6.88
C GLN A 75 -6.01 7.12 7.79
N TRP A 76 -7.24 7.24 7.26
CA TRP A 76 -8.46 6.89 8.00
C TRP A 76 -9.50 6.13 7.16
N ASN A 77 -9.40 6.23 5.84
CA ASN A 77 -10.38 5.69 4.90
C ASN A 77 -9.71 4.84 3.81
N ASP A 78 -10.38 3.77 3.41
CA ASP A 78 -9.97 2.81 2.38
C ASP A 78 -11.24 2.43 1.59
N THR A 79 -11.49 3.14 0.50
CA THR A 79 -12.79 3.08 -0.19
C THR A 79 -13.01 1.75 -0.90
N ASP A 80 -11.97 1.13 -1.45
CA ASP A 80 -12.07 -0.16 -2.16
C ASP A 80 -11.61 -1.37 -1.32
N ALA A 81 -11.21 -1.12 -0.07
CA ALA A 81 -10.84 -2.10 0.95
C ALA A 81 -9.59 -2.90 0.56
N ASP A 82 -8.62 -2.26 -0.09
CA ASP A 82 -7.41 -2.89 -0.57
C ASP A 82 -6.24 -2.78 0.42
N GLY A 83 -6.39 -2.02 1.50
CA GLY A 83 -5.39 -1.83 2.56
C GLY A 83 -4.39 -0.71 2.29
N TYR A 84 -4.54 0.05 1.22
CA TYR A 84 -3.89 1.35 1.02
C TYR A 84 -4.90 2.46 1.31
N GLY A 85 -4.45 3.52 1.99
CA GLY A 85 -5.37 4.54 2.45
C GLY A 85 -5.61 5.64 1.42
N ASP A 86 -6.83 6.15 1.36
CA ASP A 86 -7.27 7.11 0.35
C ASP A 86 -6.62 8.50 0.48
N ASN A 87 -6.06 8.85 1.65
CA ASN A 87 -5.45 10.17 1.83
C ASN A 87 -4.14 10.25 1.04
N PRO A 88 -4.07 11.08 -0.03
CA PRO A 88 -2.89 11.12 -0.91
C PRO A 88 -1.65 11.71 -0.23
N ASN A 89 -1.82 12.36 0.93
CA ASN A 89 -0.71 12.89 1.73
C ASN A 89 -0.30 11.95 2.87
N GLY A 90 -0.97 10.80 2.99
CA GLY A 90 -0.68 9.80 4.01
C GLY A 90 0.50 8.89 3.67
N ILE A 91 0.82 8.01 4.61
CA ILE A 91 1.75 6.90 4.38
C ILE A 91 1.01 5.84 3.55
N THR A 92 1.73 5.24 2.59
CA THR A 92 1.20 4.21 1.68
C THR A 92 -0.16 4.60 1.07
N PRO A 93 -0.27 5.77 0.41
CA PRO A 93 -1.52 6.23 -0.16
C PRO A 93 -1.91 5.39 -1.36
N ASP A 94 -3.21 5.13 -1.51
CA ASP A 94 -3.76 4.46 -2.67
C ASP A 94 -3.71 5.41 -3.89
N ALA A 95 -3.06 4.95 -4.95
CA ALA A 95 -2.99 5.64 -6.23
C ALA A 95 -4.26 5.42 -7.08
N CYS A 96 -5.06 4.42 -6.75
CA CYS A 96 -6.33 4.07 -7.40
C CYS A 96 -7.48 3.81 -6.38
N PRO A 97 -7.90 4.82 -5.58
CA PRO A 97 -8.83 4.71 -4.42
C PRO A 97 -10.24 4.14 -4.68
N THR A 98 -10.56 3.82 -5.92
CA THR A 98 -11.90 3.40 -6.34
C THR A 98 -11.85 2.20 -7.27
N SER A 99 -10.72 1.52 -7.33
CA SER A 99 -10.50 0.43 -8.27
C SER A 99 -10.97 -0.90 -7.69
N ASP A 100 -11.65 -1.71 -8.50
CA ASP A 100 -12.11 -3.02 -8.01
C ASP A 100 -10.99 -4.06 -8.15
N TRP A 101 -10.04 -4.02 -7.22
CA TRP A 101 -8.88 -4.93 -7.18
C TRP A 101 -9.26 -6.40 -6.96
N LYS A 102 -10.50 -6.69 -6.50
CA LYS A 102 -10.95 -8.02 -6.04
C LYS A 102 -10.81 -9.13 -7.08
N PHE A 103 -10.66 -8.79 -8.36
CA PHE A 103 -10.58 -9.75 -9.46
C PHE A 103 -9.19 -9.92 -10.07
N GLU A 104 -8.28 -8.97 -9.89
CA GLU A 104 -7.02 -8.91 -10.65
C GLU A 104 -5.80 -9.00 -9.73
N GLY A 105 -5.86 -8.42 -8.52
CA GLY A 105 -4.69 -8.19 -7.68
C GLY A 105 -4.44 -6.69 -7.56
N LYS A 106 -3.47 -6.31 -6.72
CA LYS A 106 -3.11 -4.91 -6.48
C LYS A 106 -1.60 -4.73 -6.48
N SER A 107 -1.14 -3.65 -7.10
CA SER A 107 0.26 -3.30 -7.17
C SER A 107 0.79 -2.82 -5.81
N ASN A 108 2.09 -3.04 -5.60
CA ASN A 108 2.79 -2.67 -4.37
C ASN A 108 4.22 -2.14 -4.60
N ILE A 109 4.64 -1.97 -5.86
CA ILE A 109 5.95 -1.44 -6.23
C ILE A 109 5.83 -0.03 -6.81
N ASP A 110 4.91 0.20 -7.75
CA ASP A 110 4.74 1.50 -8.41
C ASP A 110 3.54 2.27 -7.83
N ARG A 111 2.39 2.26 -8.50
CA ARG A 111 1.16 2.90 -8.05
C ARG A 111 0.48 1.99 -7.06
N LEU A 112 0.73 2.18 -5.77
CA LEU A 112 0.15 1.35 -4.71
C LEU A 112 -1.38 1.28 -4.85
N GLY A 113 -1.94 0.08 -4.75
CA GLY A 113 -3.39 -0.17 -4.77
C GLY A 113 -4.06 -0.20 -6.14
N CYS A 114 -3.34 0.11 -7.20
CA CYS A 114 -3.87 -0.02 -8.56
C CYS A 114 -4.01 -1.49 -9.01
N PRO A 115 -4.90 -1.76 -9.99
CA PRO A 115 -5.07 -3.11 -10.52
C PRO A 115 -3.75 -3.68 -11.06
N ASP A 116 -3.42 -4.89 -10.67
CA ASP A 116 -2.22 -5.65 -11.07
C ASP A 116 -2.69 -7.08 -11.36
N SER A 117 -2.83 -7.41 -12.65
CA SER A 117 -3.52 -8.62 -13.11
C SER A 117 -2.73 -9.91 -12.97
N ASP A 118 -1.40 -9.84 -12.87
CA ASP A 118 -0.54 -11.01 -12.71
C ASP A 118 0.21 -11.05 -11.37
N VAL A 119 0.02 -10.03 -10.55
CA VAL A 119 0.45 -9.93 -9.16
C VAL A 119 1.97 -9.92 -9.03
N ASP A 120 2.64 -9.25 -9.96
CA ASP A 120 4.09 -9.03 -9.92
C ASP A 120 4.52 -7.76 -9.15
N GLY A 121 3.53 -6.95 -8.77
CA GLY A 121 3.68 -5.73 -7.99
C GLY A 121 3.64 -4.45 -8.81
N ILE A 122 3.65 -4.53 -10.15
CA ILE A 122 3.56 -3.39 -11.06
C ILE A 122 2.12 -3.24 -11.57
N SER A 123 1.62 -2.01 -11.58
CA SER A 123 0.22 -1.75 -11.97
C SER A 123 -0.02 -1.92 -13.47
N ASN A 124 -1.20 -2.45 -13.82
CA ASN A 124 -1.72 -2.48 -15.19
C ASN A 124 -1.73 -1.06 -15.80
N PRO A 125 -1.50 -0.92 -17.11
CA PRO A 125 -1.60 0.37 -17.78
C PRO A 125 -3.04 0.85 -17.89
N ASP A 126 -3.24 2.15 -17.75
CA ASP A 126 -4.52 2.82 -18.01
C ASP A 126 -4.33 4.11 -18.84
N SER A 127 -5.38 4.95 -18.92
CA SER A 127 -5.34 6.17 -19.73
C SER A 127 -4.39 7.24 -19.18
N GLU A 128 -4.11 7.23 -17.87
CA GLU A 128 -3.30 8.21 -17.17
C GLU A 128 -1.90 7.67 -16.81
N TRP A 129 -1.75 6.35 -16.64
CA TRP A 129 -0.49 5.66 -16.40
C TRP A 129 -0.22 4.65 -17.51
N THR A 130 0.60 5.09 -18.48
CA THR A 130 0.93 4.26 -19.66
C THR A 130 2.20 3.45 -19.44
N ILE A 131 2.46 2.47 -20.31
CA ILE A 131 3.70 1.67 -20.28
C ILE A 131 4.95 2.57 -20.32
N ASP A 132 4.93 3.64 -21.12
CA ASP A 132 6.05 4.60 -21.22
C ASP A 132 6.30 5.39 -19.91
N MET A 133 5.33 5.40 -18.99
CA MET A 133 5.42 6.03 -17.68
C MET A 133 5.84 5.05 -16.59
N GLY A 134 5.92 3.75 -16.89
CA GLY A 134 6.33 2.70 -15.96
C GLY A 134 5.22 1.73 -15.56
N ALA A 135 4.04 1.78 -16.20
CA ALA A 135 3.03 0.73 -16.06
C ALA A 135 3.55 -0.61 -16.61
N ASP A 136 2.94 -1.70 -16.16
CA ASP A 136 3.33 -3.03 -16.59
C ASP A 136 3.20 -3.20 -18.11
N ALA A 137 4.32 -3.50 -18.76
CA ALA A 137 4.41 -3.75 -20.18
C ALA A 137 3.91 -5.16 -20.56
N CYS A 138 3.81 -6.06 -19.59
CA CYS A 138 3.31 -7.43 -19.69
C CYS A 138 2.15 -7.75 -18.72
N PRO A 139 1.00 -7.03 -18.74
CA PRO A 139 -0.07 -7.05 -17.71
C PRO A 139 -0.74 -8.38 -17.35
N ASN A 140 -0.37 -9.48 -17.99
CA ASN A 140 -0.98 -10.80 -17.76
C ASN A 140 0.10 -11.88 -17.66
N THR A 141 1.35 -11.51 -17.43
CA THR A 141 2.50 -12.39 -17.39
C THR A 141 3.51 -11.88 -16.39
N TYR A 142 3.46 -12.43 -15.18
CA TYR A 142 4.35 -12.12 -14.08
C TYR A 142 5.79 -11.91 -14.54
N GLY A 143 6.36 -10.75 -14.20
CA GLY A 143 7.73 -10.43 -14.50
C GLY A 143 8.45 -9.65 -13.41
N ASN A 144 9.68 -9.26 -13.74
CA ASN A 144 10.63 -8.68 -12.79
C ASN A 144 11.66 -7.77 -13.46
N SER A 145 11.55 -7.57 -14.78
CA SER A 145 12.36 -6.58 -15.50
C SER A 145 12.02 -5.16 -15.06
N SER A 146 13.02 -4.27 -15.12
CA SER A 146 12.94 -2.90 -14.59
C SER A 146 13.62 -1.83 -15.45
N ASN A 147 14.45 -2.23 -16.42
CA ASN A 147 15.21 -1.30 -17.26
C ASN A 147 14.58 -1.04 -18.64
N ASP A 148 13.81 -1.99 -19.16
CA ASP A 148 13.10 -1.87 -20.45
C ASP A 148 11.58 -2.03 -20.28
N ARG A 149 10.98 -3.12 -20.76
CA ARG A 149 9.55 -3.40 -20.62
C ARG A 149 9.26 -3.81 -19.18
N VAL A 150 9.15 -2.84 -18.28
CA VAL A 150 8.89 -3.03 -16.83
C VAL A 150 7.74 -4.04 -16.62
N GLY A 151 7.91 -4.98 -15.70
CA GLY A 151 6.92 -6.04 -15.41
C GLY A 151 6.94 -7.22 -16.38
N CYS A 152 7.82 -7.22 -17.39
CA CYS A 152 8.02 -8.42 -18.22
C CYS A 152 9.02 -9.41 -17.60
N TYR A 153 8.91 -10.67 -18.01
CA TYR A 153 9.78 -11.76 -17.56
C TYR A 153 11.27 -11.47 -17.85
N ASP A 154 12.08 -11.54 -16.80
CA ASP A 154 13.55 -11.46 -16.80
C ASP A 154 14.11 -12.68 -16.07
N ALA A 155 14.61 -13.63 -16.86
CA ALA A 155 15.08 -14.93 -16.39
C ALA A 155 16.37 -14.86 -15.56
N ASP A 156 17.21 -13.85 -15.77
CA ASP A 156 18.54 -13.75 -15.15
C ASP A 156 18.65 -12.69 -14.06
N GLY A 157 17.64 -11.81 -13.97
CA GLY A 157 17.50 -10.78 -12.94
C GLY A 157 18.44 -9.61 -13.13
N ASP A 158 18.95 -9.37 -14.34
CA ASP A 158 19.80 -8.22 -14.66
C ASP A 158 18.99 -6.92 -14.89
N GLY A 159 17.66 -7.03 -14.89
CA GLY A 159 16.68 -5.98 -15.04
C GLY A 159 16.19 -5.77 -16.47
N TRP A 160 16.65 -6.53 -17.46
CA TRP A 160 16.19 -6.44 -18.86
C TRP A 160 15.33 -7.64 -19.24
N SER A 161 14.21 -7.39 -19.92
CA SER A 161 13.27 -8.43 -20.28
C SER A 161 13.81 -9.40 -21.34
N ASN A 162 13.44 -10.68 -21.26
CA ASN A 162 13.76 -11.67 -22.30
C ASN A 162 13.10 -11.29 -23.65
N PRO A 163 13.74 -11.60 -24.79
CA PRO A 163 13.19 -11.27 -26.09
C PRO A 163 11.91 -12.06 -26.38
N THR A 164 10.91 -11.38 -26.95
CA THR A 164 9.70 -12.00 -27.50
C THR A 164 9.65 -11.82 -29.01
N ALA A 165 8.64 -12.39 -29.68
CA ALA A 165 8.49 -12.25 -31.13
C ALA A 165 8.37 -10.77 -31.57
N ASP A 166 7.80 -9.93 -30.72
CA ASP A 166 7.50 -8.51 -30.99
C ASP A 166 8.43 -7.53 -30.23
N TRP A 167 9.38 -8.05 -29.44
CA TRP A 167 10.40 -7.24 -28.74
C TRP A 167 11.73 -7.99 -28.78
N THR A 168 12.57 -7.59 -29.72
CA THR A 168 13.81 -8.28 -30.01
C THR A 168 15.00 -7.62 -29.30
N ILE A 169 16.17 -8.24 -29.42
CA ILE A 169 17.44 -7.67 -28.95
C ILE A 169 17.74 -6.31 -29.62
N GLU A 170 17.25 -6.09 -30.84
CA GLU A 170 17.41 -4.80 -31.54
C GLU A 170 16.53 -3.70 -30.92
N ASP A 171 15.42 -4.10 -30.30
CA ASP A 171 14.47 -3.19 -29.63
C ASP A 171 14.86 -2.89 -28.18
N GLY A 172 15.80 -3.67 -27.62
CA GLY A 172 16.35 -3.46 -26.28
C GLY A 172 16.25 -4.67 -25.36
N ALA A 173 15.68 -5.79 -25.80
CA ALA A 173 15.60 -7.00 -25.00
C ALA A 173 16.98 -7.56 -24.63
N GLU A 174 17.02 -8.29 -23.53
CA GLU A 174 18.13 -9.11 -23.08
C GLU A 174 18.75 -9.91 -24.24
N LYS A 175 20.06 -9.74 -24.45
CA LYS A 175 20.82 -10.53 -25.43
C LYS A 175 21.29 -11.88 -24.86
N GLN A 176 21.37 -12.00 -23.53
CA GLN A 176 21.93 -13.14 -22.82
C GLN A 176 20.97 -13.64 -21.74
N ALA A 177 20.13 -14.62 -22.08
CA ALA A 177 19.46 -15.41 -21.05
C ALA A 177 20.55 -16.24 -20.36
N VAL A 178 21.04 -15.79 -19.20
CA VAL A 178 21.88 -16.56 -18.28
C VAL A 178 23.08 -17.27 -18.95
N GLU A 179 24.23 -16.58 -19.03
CA GLU A 179 25.52 -17.23 -19.28
C GLU A 179 26.05 -17.94 -18.00
N ILE A 180 25.24 -18.77 -17.34
CA ILE A 180 25.78 -19.76 -16.36
C ILE A 180 26.34 -20.92 -17.18
N VAL A 181 27.53 -20.72 -17.77
CA VAL A 181 28.73 -21.59 -17.80
C VAL A 181 29.72 -20.97 -18.79
N GLN A 182 30.23 -19.75 -18.56
CA GLN A 182 31.55 -19.33 -19.06
C GLN A 182 32.36 -18.50 -18.05
N GLN A 183 32.10 -18.66 -16.75
CA GLN A 183 33.09 -18.23 -15.77
C GLN A 183 34.32 -19.16 -15.84
N PRO A 184 35.54 -18.63 -16.05
CA PRO A 184 36.76 -19.43 -16.24
C PRO A 184 37.14 -20.28 -15.02
N HIS A 185 36.43 -20.13 -13.91
CA HIS A 185 36.60 -20.93 -12.69
C HIS A 185 35.89 -22.29 -12.73
N TYR A 186 34.92 -22.53 -13.62
CA TYR A 186 34.20 -23.81 -13.70
C TYR A 186 34.77 -24.78 -14.77
N GLN A 187 35.54 -24.29 -15.76
CA GLN A 187 36.28 -25.16 -16.70
C GLN A 187 37.32 -26.05 -16.01
N GLN A 188 37.79 -25.68 -14.81
CA GLN A 188 38.77 -26.49 -14.07
C GLN A 188 38.15 -27.75 -13.45
N ALA A 189 36.83 -27.75 -13.18
CA ALA A 189 36.15 -28.89 -12.57
C ALA A 189 35.87 -30.02 -13.57
N LEU A 190 35.59 -29.71 -14.86
CA LEU A 190 35.37 -30.75 -15.87
C LEU A 190 36.66 -31.51 -16.24
N SER A 191 37.83 -30.85 -16.26
CA SER A 191 39.08 -31.52 -16.68
C SER A 191 39.60 -32.55 -15.65
N LEU A 192 39.25 -32.39 -14.36
CA LEU A 192 39.66 -33.33 -13.30
C LEU A 192 38.82 -34.62 -13.32
N VAL A 193 37.55 -34.55 -13.75
CA VAL A 193 36.68 -35.73 -13.86
C VAL A 193 37.10 -36.62 -15.04
N GLU A 194 37.53 -36.02 -16.16
CA GLU A 194 38.08 -36.78 -17.30
C GLU A 194 39.43 -37.44 -16.98
N LEU A 195 40.30 -36.80 -16.19
CA LEU A 195 41.58 -37.39 -15.76
C LEU A 195 41.42 -38.60 -14.82
N LEU A 196 40.41 -38.58 -13.95
CA LEU A 196 40.14 -39.68 -13.01
C LEU A 196 39.53 -40.90 -13.72
N LEU A 197 38.73 -40.69 -14.77
CA LEU A 197 38.14 -41.78 -15.57
C LEU A 197 39.17 -42.48 -16.47
N TYR A 198 40.23 -41.81 -16.91
CA TYR A 198 41.31 -42.46 -17.69
C TYR A 198 42.25 -43.32 -16.82
N SER A 199 42.38 -43.02 -15.53
CA SER A 199 43.23 -43.77 -14.60
C SER A 199 42.66 -45.13 -14.14
N SER A 200 41.36 -45.37 -14.37
CA SER A 200 40.67 -46.61 -13.99
C SER A 200 40.46 -47.60 -15.16
N LEU A 201 40.83 -47.23 -16.39
CA LEU A 201 40.80 -48.12 -17.57
C LEU A 201 42.16 -48.72 -17.95
N SER A 202 43.21 -48.48 -17.14
CA SER A 202 44.57 -49.00 -17.40
C SER A 202 45.07 -49.91 -16.26
N VAL A 203 44.38 -51.04 -16.02
CA VAL A 203 44.93 -52.23 -15.32
C VAL A 203 44.37 -53.49 -15.97
#